data_AF-A0A812IA69-F1
#
_entry.id   AF-A0A812IA69-F1
#
_cell.length_a   1.000
_cell.length_b   1.000
_cell.length_c   1.000
_cell.angle_alpha   90.00
_cell.angle_beta   90.00
_cell.angle_gamma   90.00
#
_symmetry.space_group_name_H-M   'P 1'
#
loop_
_entity.id
_entity.type
_entity.pdbx_description
1 polymer ?
#
loop_
_entity_poly.entity_id
_entity_poly.type
_entity_poly.pdbx_seq_one_letter_code
_entity_poly.pdbx_strand_id
1 'polypeptide(L)'
;MGNVDSIESCETCCGRTGQFEFDEGQGRRAPEYPTSETEVFTQGPARLDPRHQLAAFLGRGDEQGPDGFLKQKGLLPGREETNWFAVFRPTSADAISKMMDGQGTGKGLNVKGKSAKTGCLSGFVPVLQISDNEHKSQVCTSPREARVRVYYQSDEHRSVALFRLRKVLAEMLRLSEAAVQRLEAHQAGTKMLTDEAERFAFIELLLQVEDPSIINLNLYEPEAFGLDLPERLFREVYVAQPDISRHGAWQTGRASEPAFMDMNLYVLRDVEASPRAVMWQNDSEDALNPLSLLMAYEEEKVKPVVSDFDAFMLGCSGNIRFEPLPPDQVDMMKWCLGHIEEVLSTPSKTGWMSRWLEVLKRESDAGFHPEIPRFGFGDPTSYSIVEQLVVAMGLLGAVRHGAECFNFYFPQDLDDEFLVIWPGFGADQPWQYLSESELRDFLLDCVQRGYSFPLNPKWIICDKGWRAVFQRLRFSPQGKKQLAAWFPPGSKLIERIEELCDKFPGGFQKPEGVEELDIDLAELQLRRYETLQRAKRKLRVVLRWMKLNKGKGLSNGEGQALKEDPLVQADQHRTSDKPDSMQPLTVADDKAEKKSGCLGCCKKK
;
A
#
# COMPACT_ATOMS: atom_id res chain seq x y z
N MET A 1 9.18 -9.71 72.05
CA MET A 1 9.09 -11.04 71.41
C MET A 1 9.19 -10.79 69.91
N GLY A 2 10.38 -10.44 69.41
CA GLY A 2 11.35 -11.34 68.76
C GLY A 2 11.62 -10.74 67.37
N ASN A 3 12.52 -9.77 67.23
CA ASN A 3 13.90 -9.92 66.73
C ASN A 3 14.04 -10.95 65.61
N VAL A 4 14.36 -10.51 64.38
CA VAL A 4 15.66 -10.77 63.72
C VAL A 4 16.01 -9.59 62.80
N ASP A 5 17.31 -9.34 62.75
CA ASP A 5 18.09 -8.21 62.28
C ASP A 5 18.12 -7.88 60.78
N SER A 6 18.49 -6.62 60.56
CA SER A 6 19.10 -6.00 59.39
C SER A 6 20.39 -6.67 58.89
N ILE A 7 20.74 -6.49 57.61
CA ILE A 7 21.94 -5.74 57.14
C ILE A 7 21.97 -5.66 55.60
N GLU A 8 22.49 -4.53 55.17
CA GLU A 8 22.73 -3.94 53.85
C GLU A 8 23.53 -4.79 52.84
N SER A 9 23.33 -4.56 51.54
CA SER A 9 24.39 -4.02 50.66
C SER A 9 23.89 -3.67 49.25
N CYS A 10 24.62 -2.70 48.69
CA CYS A 10 24.38 -1.85 47.52
C CYS A 10 24.64 -2.52 46.15
N GLU A 11 23.97 -1.93 45.14
CA GLU A 11 24.48 -1.58 43.79
C GLU A 11 24.78 -2.68 42.74
N THR A 12 23.92 -2.86 41.72
CA THR A 12 23.80 -2.17 40.39
C THR A 12 24.53 -2.89 39.25
N CYS A 13 23.78 -3.36 38.23
CA CYS A 13 23.83 -2.85 36.85
C CYS A 13 22.92 -3.65 35.89
N CYS A 14 22.36 -2.92 34.91
CA CYS A 14 21.69 -3.38 33.68
C CYS A 14 20.21 -3.81 33.76
N GLY A 15 19.31 -2.87 33.43
CA GLY A 15 17.94 -3.18 33.01
C GLY A 15 17.01 -1.97 32.97
N ARG A 16 17.15 -1.08 31.97
CA ARG A 16 16.09 -0.12 31.61
C ARG A 16 15.43 -0.59 30.32
N THR A 17 14.31 -1.30 30.46
CA THR A 17 13.23 -1.34 29.46
C THR A 17 12.22 -0.29 29.92
N GLY A 18 12.09 0.80 29.16
CA GLY A 18 11.07 1.80 29.41
C GLY A 18 9.69 1.20 29.20
N GLN A 19 8.90 1.14 30.27
CA GLN A 19 7.46 0.95 30.21
C GLN A 19 6.86 2.22 29.60
N PHE A 20 6.31 2.11 28.40
CA PHE A 20 5.29 3.04 27.92
C PHE A 20 3.97 2.57 28.51
N GLU A 21 3.46 3.29 29.51
CA GLU A 21 2.05 3.21 29.89
C GLU A 21 1.23 3.73 28.71
N PHE A 22 0.55 2.80 28.02
CA PHE A 22 -0.45 3.13 27.02
C PHE A 22 -1.75 3.47 27.76
N ASP A 23 -2.24 4.68 27.52
CA ASP A 23 -3.56 5.13 27.93
C ASP A 23 -4.62 4.31 27.16
N GLU A 24 -5.27 3.34 27.83
CA GLU A 24 -6.33 2.47 27.29
C GLU A 24 -7.67 3.22 27.10
N GLY A 25 -7.61 4.43 26.55
CA GLY A 25 -8.70 5.41 26.64
C GLY A 25 -9.14 6.01 25.32
N GLN A 26 -9.02 5.33 24.18
CA GLN A 26 -9.72 5.68 22.93
C GLN A 26 -9.54 4.59 21.86
N GLY A 27 -10.38 3.55 21.91
CA GLY A 27 -10.55 2.65 20.77
C GLY A 27 -11.05 3.46 19.57
N ARG A 28 -10.22 3.57 18.54
CA ARG A 28 -10.64 4.09 17.23
C ARG A 28 -11.72 3.17 16.69
N ARG A 29 -13.00 3.52 16.88
CA ARG A 29 -14.10 2.88 16.16
C ARG A 29 -13.85 3.08 14.67
N ALA A 30 -13.99 2.01 13.90
CA ALA A 30 -14.18 2.14 12.45
C ALA A 30 -15.31 3.14 12.22
N PRO A 31 -15.22 4.02 11.20
CA PRO A 31 -16.31 4.94 10.88
C PRO A 31 -17.58 4.11 10.70
N GLU A 32 -18.59 4.40 11.53
CA GLU A 32 -19.92 3.85 11.37
C GLU A 32 -20.45 4.33 10.01
N TYR A 33 -20.50 3.43 9.03
CA TYR A 33 -21.19 3.70 7.77
C TYR A 33 -22.66 3.94 8.09
N PRO A 34 -23.31 4.97 7.52
CA PRO A 34 -24.72 5.24 7.79
C PRO A 34 -25.57 4.04 7.37
N THR A 35 -26.17 3.36 8.35
CA THR A 35 -27.13 2.26 8.19
C THR A 35 -28.52 2.83 7.86
N SER A 36 -28.67 3.52 6.73
CA SER A 36 -29.99 3.94 6.27
C SER A 36 -30.58 2.90 5.32
N GLU A 37 -31.16 1.83 5.88
CA GLU A 37 -31.96 0.83 5.14
C GLU A 37 -33.34 1.35 4.69
N THR A 38 -33.71 2.59 5.00
CA THR A 38 -34.97 3.18 4.55
C THR A 38 -34.80 3.90 3.20
N GLU A 39 -35.19 3.20 2.12
CA GLU A 39 -35.43 3.62 0.71
C GLU A 39 -34.62 2.90 -0.40
N VAL A 40 -34.32 1.61 -0.25
CA VAL A 40 -33.59 0.85 -1.30
C VAL A 40 -34.50 0.22 -2.36
N PHE A 41 -35.81 0.06 -2.14
CA PHE A 41 -36.68 -0.58 -3.14
C PHE A 41 -37.49 0.44 -3.95
N THR A 42 -37.20 0.48 -5.27
CA THR A 42 -37.74 1.34 -6.36
C THR A 42 -36.90 2.55 -6.81
N GLN A 43 -35.57 2.45 -6.72
CA GLN A 43 -34.70 3.39 -7.45
C GLN A 43 -34.49 2.89 -8.90
N GLY A 44 -34.75 3.74 -9.91
CA GLY A 44 -34.58 3.37 -11.32
C GLY A 44 -33.11 3.01 -11.66
N PRO A 45 -32.85 2.25 -12.74
CA PRO A 45 -31.53 1.71 -13.06
C PRO A 45 -30.41 2.76 -13.17
N ALA A 46 -30.74 4.00 -13.55
CA ALA A 46 -29.79 5.13 -13.57
C ALA A 46 -29.26 5.53 -12.18
N ARG A 47 -29.98 5.25 -11.09
CA ARG A 47 -29.51 5.58 -9.73
C ARG A 47 -28.48 4.58 -9.21
N LEU A 48 -28.35 3.40 -9.81
CA LEU A 48 -27.37 2.39 -9.42
C LEU A 48 -26.06 2.50 -10.21
N ASP A 49 -26.04 3.22 -11.33
CA ASP A 49 -24.82 3.45 -12.10
C ASP A 49 -23.85 4.36 -11.31
N PRO A 50 -22.64 3.88 -10.95
CA PRO A 50 -21.69 4.68 -10.21
C PRO A 50 -21.31 5.99 -10.93
N ARG A 51 -21.39 6.04 -12.27
CA ARG A 51 -21.09 7.25 -13.05
C ARG A 51 -22.14 8.33 -12.85
N HIS A 52 -23.42 7.96 -12.79
CA HIS A 52 -24.49 8.89 -12.46
C HIS A 52 -24.39 9.36 -11.01
N GLN A 53 -24.05 8.46 -10.07
CA GLN A 53 -23.85 8.84 -8.67
C GLN A 53 -22.67 9.81 -8.49
N LEU A 54 -21.56 9.56 -9.20
CA LEU A 54 -20.42 10.47 -9.26
C LEU A 54 -20.80 11.83 -9.84
N ALA A 55 -21.54 11.86 -10.95
CA ALA A 55 -21.99 13.11 -11.54
C ALA A 55 -22.94 13.89 -10.62
N ALA A 56 -23.82 13.19 -9.90
CA ALA A 56 -24.70 13.80 -8.91
C ALA A 56 -23.91 14.35 -7.72
N PHE A 57 -22.89 13.63 -7.23
CA PHE A 57 -22.00 14.09 -6.18
C PHE A 57 -21.26 15.37 -6.62
N LEU A 58 -20.74 15.40 -7.85
CA LEU A 58 -20.06 16.53 -8.49
C LEU A 58 -21.03 17.61 -9.01
N GLY A 59 -22.29 17.58 -8.59
CA GLY A 59 -23.28 18.60 -8.91
C GLY A 59 -22.83 20.00 -8.50
N ARG A 60 -23.56 21.01 -9.00
CA ARG A 60 -23.28 22.43 -8.73
C ARG A 60 -23.20 22.70 -7.23
N GLY A 61 -22.03 23.10 -6.77
CA GLY A 61 -21.74 23.34 -5.37
C GLY A 61 -21.55 24.82 -5.07
N ASP A 62 -20.79 25.08 -4.01
CA ASP A 62 -20.45 26.43 -3.56
C ASP A 62 -18.94 26.56 -3.24
N GLU A 63 -18.53 27.64 -2.57
CA GLU A 63 -17.15 27.87 -2.13
C GLU A 63 -16.59 26.82 -1.14
N GLN A 64 -17.42 25.94 -0.59
CA GLN A 64 -17.06 24.90 0.37
C GLN A 64 -16.87 23.52 -0.30
N GLY A 65 -17.47 23.27 -1.47
CA GLY A 65 -17.34 21.98 -2.17
C GLY A 65 -18.47 21.70 -3.17
N PRO A 66 -18.45 20.54 -3.84
CA PRO A 66 -19.53 20.11 -4.73
C PRO A 66 -20.82 19.76 -3.96
N ASP A 67 -21.98 19.76 -4.63
CA ASP A 67 -23.30 19.55 -4.02
C ASP A 67 -23.37 18.30 -3.10
N GLY A 68 -22.82 17.17 -3.56
CA GLY A 68 -22.78 15.94 -2.80
C GLY A 68 -22.01 16.07 -1.48
N PHE A 69 -20.88 16.78 -1.50
CA PHE A 69 -20.09 17.08 -0.31
C PHE A 69 -20.87 17.93 0.70
N LEU A 70 -21.55 18.98 0.22
CA LEU A 70 -22.34 19.87 1.07
C LEU A 70 -23.47 19.11 1.78
N LYS A 71 -24.23 18.33 1.01
CA LYS A 71 -25.33 17.51 1.52
C LYS A 71 -24.86 16.53 2.58
N GLN A 72 -23.74 15.85 2.33
CA GLN A 72 -23.21 14.84 3.23
C GLN A 72 -22.65 15.43 4.53
N LYS A 73 -22.04 16.62 4.47
CA LYS A 73 -21.61 17.37 5.65
C LYS A 73 -22.76 18.13 6.33
N GLY A 74 -23.97 18.13 5.76
CA GLY A 74 -25.11 18.90 6.28
C GLY A 74 -24.89 20.42 6.23
N LEU A 75 -24.11 20.90 5.27
CA LEU A 75 -23.79 22.31 5.11
C LEU A 75 -24.91 23.03 4.35
N LEU A 76 -25.19 24.26 4.76
CA LEU A 76 -26.10 25.13 4.03
C LEU A 76 -25.41 25.65 2.75
N PRO A 77 -26.16 25.86 1.65
CA PRO A 77 -25.61 26.46 0.44
C PRO A 77 -24.98 27.82 0.73
N GLY A 78 -23.74 27.97 0.28
CA GLY A 78 -22.95 29.18 0.26
C GLY A 78 -23.44 30.16 -0.79
N ARG A 79 -22.64 31.19 -1.03
CA ARG A 79 -23.04 32.30 -1.92
C ARG A 79 -22.46 32.19 -3.33
N GLU A 80 -21.33 31.51 -3.47
CA GLU A 80 -20.54 31.52 -4.70
C GLU A 80 -20.65 30.17 -5.39
N GLU A 81 -21.40 30.11 -6.51
CA GLU A 81 -21.59 28.86 -7.26
C GLU A 81 -20.25 28.29 -7.75
N THR A 82 -20.08 26.97 -7.59
CA THR A 82 -18.96 26.22 -8.17
C THR A 82 -19.44 25.10 -9.07
N ASN A 83 -18.66 24.80 -10.11
CA ASN A 83 -18.91 23.68 -11.03
C ASN A 83 -17.70 22.74 -11.04
N TRP A 84 -17.94 21.44 -11.20
CA TRP A 84 -16.95 20.40 -10.96
C TRP A 84 -16.88 19.38 -12.10
N PHE A 85 -15.70 18.79 -12.27
CA PHE A 85 -15.50 17.57 -13.05
C PHE A 85 -14.51 16.65 -12.31
N ALA A 86 -14.54 15.38 -12.65
CA ALA A 86 -13.53 14.42 -12.21
C ALA A 86 -13.07 13.57 -13.39
N VAL A 87 -11.80 13.15 -13.33
CA VAL A 87 -11.19 12.24 -14.29
C VAL A 87 -10.79 11.00 -13.53
N PHE A 88 -11.09 9.84 -14.09
CA PHE A 88 -10.75 8.53 -13.56
C PHE A 88 -9.99 7.73 -14.61
N ARG A 89 -9.16 6.79 -14.17
CA ARG A 89 -8.66 5.72 -15.05
C ARG A 89 -9.84 4.87 -15.54
N PRO A 90 -9.71 4.16 -16.67
CA PRO A 90 -10.84 3.46 -17.27
C PRO A 90 -11.23 2.23 -16.44
N THR A 91 -12.49 2.18 -16.01
CA THR A 91 -13.10 1.01 -15.37
C THR A 91 -13.91 0.21 -16.40
N SER A 92 -13.72 -1.10 -16.43
CA SER A 92 -14.41 -1.98 -17.40
C SER A 92 -15.93 -1.97 -17.22
N ALA A 93 -16.67 -2.07 -18.33
CA ALA A 93 -18.13 -2.17 -18.30
C ALA A 93 -18.65 -3.34 -17.44
N ASP A 94 -17.94 -4.48 -17.44
CA ASP A 94 -18.31 -5.66 -16.65
C ASP A 94 -18.19 -5.42 -15.14
N ALA A 95 -17.18 -4.65 -14.70
CA ALA A 95 -17.04 -4.26 -13.29
C ALA A 95 -18.14 -3.28 -12.87
N ILE A 96 -18.48 -2.32 -13.75
CA ILE A 96 -19.58 -1.37 -13.53
C ILE A 96 -20.90 -2.12 -13.40
N SER A 97 -21.22 -3.05 -14.32
CA SER A 97 -22.44 -3.87 -14.24
C SER A 97 -22.50 -4.66 -12.93
N LYS A 98 -21.38 -5.28 -12.51
CA LYS A 98 -21.33 -6.04 -11.26
C LYS A 98 -21.58 -5.20 -10.01
N MET A 99 -21.08 -3.96 -10.00
CA MET A 99 -21.41 -3.02 -8.93
C MET A 99 -22.90 -2.66 -8.96
N MET A 100 -23.44 -2.32 -10.14
CA MET A 100 -24.86 -1.97 -10.32
C MET A 100 -25.81 -3.09 -9.88
N ASP A 101 -25.46 -4.33 -10.22
CA ASP A 101 -26.25 -5.52 -9.90
C ASP A 101 -26.03 -5.99 -8.45
N GLY A 102 -25.15 -5.33 -7.68
CA GLY A 102 -24.79 -5.70 -6.31
C GLY A 102 -24.00 -7.02 -6.19
N GLN A 103 -23.52 -7.57 -7.31
CA GLN A 103 -22.74 -8.80 -7.38
C GLN A 103 -21.28 -8.61 -6.95
N GLY A 104 -20.78 -7.38 -7.00
CA GLY A 104 -19.43 -7.05 -6.58
C GLY A 104 -19.32 -5.68 -5.96
N THR A 105 -18.18 -5.43 -5.33
CA THR A 105 -17.80 -4.13 -4.76
C THR A 105 -16.45 -3.71 -5.33
N GLY A 106 -16.20 -2.42 -5.53
CA GLY A 106 -14.89 -1.98 -6.02
C GLY A 106 -13.76 -2.41 -5.07
N LYS A 107 -12.60 -2.75 -5.62
CA LYS A 107 -11.40 -3.08 -4.84
C LYS A 107 -10.87 -1.83 -4.14
N GLY A 108 -10.12 -2.00 -3.06
CA GLY A 108 -9.39 -0.95 -2.36
C GLY A 108 -7.89 -1.10 -2.53
N LEU A 109 -7.14 -0.15 -1.97
CA LEU A 109 -5.67 -0.11 -2.09
C LEU A 109 -4.96 -1.37 -1.59
N ASN A 110 -5.59 -2.17 -0.72
CA ASN A 110 -4.99 -3.42 -0.26
C ASN A 110 -5.03 -4.51 -1.33
N VAL A 111 -6.09 -4.67 -2.13
CA VAL A 111 -6.17 -5.74 -3.13
C VAL A 111 -5.50 -5.31 -4.44
N LYS A 112 -4.32 -5.88 -4.70
CA LYS A 112 -3.49 -5.58 -5.88
C LYS A 112 -3.61 -6.59 -7.03
N GLY A 113 -4.38 -7.67 -6.85
CA GLY A 113 -4.65 -8.63 -7.91
C GLY A 113 -5.36 -7.99 -9.10
N LYS A 114 -5.10 -8.49 -10.31
CA LYS A 114 -5.71 -7.94 -11.52
C LYS A 114 -7.07 -8.58 -11.80
N SER A 115 -8.02 -7.75 -12.20
CA SER A 115 -9.33 -8.21 -12.64
C SER A 115 -9.24 -9.00 -13.95
N ALA A 116 -10.05 -10.04 -14.08
CA ALA A 116 -10.22 -10.75 -15.35
C ALA A 116 -10.84 -9.82 -16.39
N LYS A 117 -10.40 -9.96 -17.65
CA LYS A 117 -10.85 -9.17 -18.80
C LYS A 117 -11.95 -9.86 -19.62
N THR A 118 -12.10 -11.17 -19.47
CA THR A 118 -13.02 -12.01 -20.25
C THR A 118 -13.51 -13.20 -19.42
N GLY A 119 -14.39 -14.00 -20.00
CA GLY A 119 -14.93 -15.22 -19.38
C GLY A 119 -15.98 -14.94 -18.31
N CYS A 120 -16.38 -15.99 -17.58
CA CYS A 120 -17.39 -15.89 -16.54
C CYS A 120 -16.96 -15.07 -15.32
N LEU A 121 -15.65 -14.80 -15.18
CA LEU A 121 -15.10 -13.99 -14.10
C LEU A 121 -14.78 -12.55 -14.52
N SER A 122 -15.07 -12.16 -15.76
CA SER A 122 -14.74 -10.83 -16.29
C SER A 122 -15.16 -9.71 -15.32
N GLY A 123 -14.30 -8.75 -15.03
CA GLY A 123 -14.55 -7.67 -14.08
C GLY A 123 -14.26 -7.99 -12.61
N PHE A 124 -14.33 -9.26 -12.18
CA PHE A 124 -13.89 -9.67 -10.84
C PHE A 124 -12.38 -9.86 -10.75
N VAL A 125 -11.82 -9.86 -9.53
CA VAL A 125 -10.43 -10.23 -9.25
C VAL A 125 -10.34 -11.70 -8.82
N PRO A 126 -9.86 -12.63 -9.66
CA PRO A 126 -9.64 -14.01 -9.26
C PRO A 126 -8.56 -14.11 -8.18
N VAL A 127 -8.72 -15.04 -7.23
CA VAL A 127 -7.65 -15.39 -6.29
C VAL A 127 -6.48 -15.96 -7.08
N LEU A 128 -6.74 -16.96 -7.93
CA LEU A 128 -5.75 -17.55 -8.82
C LEU A 128 -5.37 -16.59 -9.96
N GLN A 129 -4.26 -15.90 -9.78
CA GLN A 129 -3.61 -15.10 -10.82
C GLN A 129 -2.62 -15.92 -11.67
N ILE A 130 -2.51 -17.22 -11.39
CA ILE A 130 -1.77 -18.19 -12.19
C ILE A 130 -2.72 -19.11 -12.96
N SER A 131 -2.32 -19.48 -14.17
CA SER A 131 -3.00 -20.43 -15.04
C SER A 131 -2.03 -21.42 -15.70
N ASP A 132 -0.73 -21.27 -15.47
CA ASP A 132 0.30 -22.24 -15.81
C ASP A 132 0.62 -23.09 -14.55
N ASN A 133 0.57 -24.41 -14.67
CA ASN A 133 0.91 -25.30 -13.54
C ASN A 133 2.37 -25.18 -13.12
N GLU A 134 3.30 -24.85 -14.02
CA GLU A 134 4.71 -24.66 -13.68
C GLU A 134 4.91 -23.46 -12.74
N HIS A 135 4.03 -22.46 -12.86
CA HIS A 135 4.03 -21.25 -12.03
C HIS A 135 3.64 -21.49 -10.57
N LYS A 136 3.06 -22.65 -10.21
CA LYS A 136 2.79 -23.02 -8.81
C LYS A 136 4.06 -22.99 -7.95
N SER A 137 5.20 -23.36 -8.54
CA SER A 137 6.51 -23.37 -7.88
C SER A 137 7.10 -21.97 -7.65
N GLN A 138 6.58 -20.96 -8.35
CA GLN A 138 7.04 -19.57 -8.28
C GLN A 138 6.24 -18.72 -7.28
N VAL A 139 5.07 -19.20 -6.86
CA VAL A 139 4.28 -18.60 -5.76
C VAL A 139 4.98 -18.89 -4.44
N CYS A 140 5.10 -17.88 -3.59
CA CYS A 140 5.77 -17.99 -2.30
C CYS A 140 5.15 -19.10 -1.43
N THR A 141 6.00 -19.75 -0.64
CA THR A 141 5.55 -20.71 0.37
C THR A 141 4.70 -20.02 1.43
N SER A 142 3.54 -20.60 1.74
CA SER A 142 2.67 -20.14 2.82
C SER A 142 3.36 -20.28 4.20
N PRO A 143 3.34 -19.24 5.05
CA PRO A 143 3.75 -19.36 6.45
C PRO A 143 2.93 -20.45 7.18
N ARG A 144 3.49 -21.06 8.22
CA ARG A 144 2.85 -22.19 8.92
C ARG A 144 1.71 -21.75 9.84
N GLU A 145 1.78 -20.50 10.26
CA GLU A 145 0.85 -19.79 11.14
C GLU A 145 -0.21 -19.01 10.37
N ALA A 146 -0.03 -18.83 9.06
CA ALA A 146 -0.96 -18.07 8.23
C ALA A 146 -2.30 -18.80 8.11
N ARG A 147 -3.38 -18.03 8.24
CA ARG A 147 -4.77 -18.49 8.14
C ARG A 147 -5.50 -17.63 7.12
N VAL A 148 -6.51 -18.22 6.47
CA VAL A 148 -7.34 -17.54 5.47
C VAL A 148 -8.82 -17.86 5.68
N ARG A 149 -9.68 -17.02 5.12
CA ARG A 149 -11.13 -17.19 5.14
C ARG A 149 -11.69 -17.39 3.75
N VAL A 150 -12.55 -18.39 3.59
CA VAL A 150 -13.27 -18.70 2.34
C VAL A 150 -14.76 -18.74 2.64
N TYR A 151 -15.56 -18.01 1.86
CA TYR A 151 -17.01 -17.99 1.94
C TYR A 151 -17.65 -18.71 0.76
N TYR A 152 -18.79 -19.35 1.03
CA TYR A 152 -19.59 -20.12 0.10
C TYR A 152 -21.02 -19.58 0.06
N GLN A 153 -21.66 -19.76 -1.09
CA GLN A 153 -23.04 -19.32 -1.34
C GLN A 153 -24.09 -20.10 -0.53
N SER A 154 -23.75 -21.31 -0.05
CA SER A 154 -24.67 -22.16 0.70
C SER A 154 -23.95 -22.99 1.76
N ASP A 155 -24.68 -23.38 2.82
CA ASP A 155 -24.18 -24.29 3.85
C ASP A 155 -23.80 -25.66 3.28
N GLU A 156 -24.55 -26.12 2.26
CA GLU A 156 -24.27 -27.39 1.58
C GLU A 156 -22.90 -27.36 0.90
N HIS A 157 -22.58 -26.31 0.14
CA HIS A 157 -21.25 -26.15 -0.47
C HIS A 157 -20.14 -26.06 0.57
N ARG A 158 -20.35 -25.25 1.61
CA ARG A 158 -19.40 -25.16 2.73
C ARG A 158 -19.14 -26.54 3.34
N SER A 159 -20.19 -27.33 3.55
CA SER A 159 -20.12 -28.66 4.16
C SER A 159 -19.36 -29.65 3.28
N VAL A 160 -19.58 -29.62 1.96
CA VAL A 160 -18.84 -30.42 0.98
C VAL A 160 -17.34 -30.07 1.02
N ALA A 161 -17.01 -28.78 0.98
CA ALA A 161 -15.62 -28.32 1.08
C ALA A 161 -14.99 -28.72 2.42
N LEU A 162 -15.67 -28.48 3.53
CA LEU A 162 -15.20 -28.83 4.88
C LEU A 162 -14.86 -30.32 5.01
N PHE A 163 -15.72 -31.20 4.48
CA PHE A 163 -15.48 -32.64 4.51
C PHE A 163 -14.18 -33.02 3.78
N ARG A 164 -13.92 -32.41 2.62
CA ARG A 164 -12.71 -32.67 1.83
C ARG A 164 -11.47 -32.06 2.44
N LEU A 165 -11.55 -30.82 2.91
CA LEU A 165 -10.47 -30.11 3.61
C LEU A 165 -9.98 -30.92 4.84
N ARG A 166 -10.90 -31.48 5.64
CA ARG A 166 -10.54 -32.33 6.79
C ARG A 166 -9.75 -33.57 6.40
N LYS A 167 -10.08 -34.21 5.27
CA LYS A 167 -9.35 -35.38 4.77
C LYS A 167 -7.93 -35.04 4.36
N VAL A 168 -7.76 -33.94 3.60
CA VAL A 168 -6.44 -33.49 3.15
C VAL A 168 -5.59 -33.04 4.34
N LEU A 169 -6.18 -32.32 5.29
CA LEU A 169 -5.50 -31.90 6.52
C LEU A 169 -4.97 -33.09 7.33
N ALA A 170 -5.77 -34.14 7.50
CA ALA A 170 -5.33 -35.34 8.22
C ALA A 170 -4.11 -35.99 7.56
N GLU A 171 -4.07 -36.03 6.22
CA GLU A 171 -2.92 -36.55 5.48
C GLU A 171 -1.70 -35.63 5.58
N MET A 172 -1.88 -34.30 5.48
CA MET A 172 -0.81 -33.32 5.66
C MET A 172 -0.13 -33.44 7.02
N LEU A 173 -0.92 -33.59 8.10
CA LEU A 173 -0.40 -33.77 9.45
C LEU A 173 0.41 -35.06 9.56
N ARG A 174 -0.12 -36.17 9.04
CA ARG A 174 0.57 -37.47 9.03
C ARG A 174 1.90 -37.41 8.28
N LEU A 175 1.94 -36.81 7.09
CA LEU A 175 3.14 -36.69 6.26
C LEU A 175 4.19 -35.79 6.91
N SER A 176 3.78 -34.62 7.42
CA SER A 176 4.70 -33.69 8.07
C SER A 176 5.29 -34.25 9.37
N GLU A 177 4.50 -34.95 10.19
CA GLU A 177 5.01 -35.63 11.39
C GLU A 177 6.02 -36.73 11.03
N ALA A 178 5.72 -37.57 10.03
CA ALA A 178 6.64 -38.59 9.56
C ALA A 178 7.95 -37.98 9.01
N ALA A 179 7.88 -36.82 8.35
CA ALA A 179 9.04 -36.09 7.85
C ALA A 179 9.91 -35.55 8.99
N VAL A 180 9.31 -34.96 10.03
CA VAL A 180 10.02 -34.53 11.25
C VAL A 180 10.77 -35.71 11.86
N GLN A 181 10.09 -36.84 12.09
CA GLN A 181 10.70 -38.04 12.68
C GLN A 181 11.87 -38.56 11.83
N ARG A 182 11.74 -38.55 10.49
CA ARG A 182 12.82 -38.96 9.57
C ARG A 182 14.05 -38.05 9.69
N LEU A 183 13.84 -36.74 9.72
CA LEU A 183 14.93 -35.75 9.78
C LEU A 183 15.61 -35.73 11.15
N GLU A 184 14.85 -35.88 12.24
CA GLU A 184 15.41 -36.03 13.59
C GLU A 184 16.24 -37.31 13.72
N ALA A 185 15.72 -38.44 13.24
CA ALA A 185 16.47 -39.69 13.22
C ALA A 185 17.76 -39.59 12.40
N HIS A 186 17.74 -38.81 11.31
CA HIS A 186 18.90 -38.51 10.49
C HIS A 186 19.94 -37.67 11.21
N GLN A 187 19.52 -36.56 11.82
CA GLN A 187 20.39 -35.67 12.59
C GLN A 187 21.00 -36.38 13.81
N ALA A 188 20.25 -37.28 14.45
CA ALA A 188 20.74 -38.10 15.55
C ALA A 188 21.68 -39.24 15.12
N GLY A 189 21.91 -39.44 13.81
CA GLY A 189 22.73 -40.52 13.27
C GLY A 189 22.11 -41.92 13.42
N THR A 190 20.85 -42.00 13.84
CA THR A 190 20.14 -43.28 14.03
C THR A 190 19.64 -43.87 12.71
N LYS A 191 19.46 -43.05 11.67
CA LYS A 191 19.09 -43.48 10.32
C LYS A 191 19.74 -42.60 9.26
N MET A 192 20.51 -43.17 8.34
CA MET A 192 21.01 -42.42 7.19
C MET A 192 19.88 -42.20 6.17
N LEU A 193 19.64 -40.96 5.77
CA LEU A 193 18.79 -40.62 4.62
C LEU A 193 19.67 -40.45 3.39
N THR A 194 19.14 -40.83 2.23
CA THR A 194 19.72 -40.41 0.95
C THR A 194 19.37 -38.94 0.71
N ASP A 195 20.17 -38.24 -0.10
CA ASP A 195 19.89 -36.85 -0.50
C ASP A 195 18.47 -36.68 -1.07
N GLU A 196 17.98 -37.69 -1.80
CA GLU A 196 16.62 -37.70 -2.33
C GLU A 196 15.57 -37.83 -1.23
N ALA A 197 15.74 -38.76 -0.29
CA ALA A 197 14.81 -38.94 0.83
C ALA A 197 14.81 -37.72 1.78
N GLU A 198 15.95 -37.07 1.94
CA GLU A 198 16.07 -35.82 2.70
C GLU A 198 15.31 -34.68 2.01
N ARG A 199 15.46 -34.53 0.68
CA ARG A 199 14.68 -33.55 -0.10
C ARG A 199 13.18 -33.79 0.01
N PHE A 200 12.72 -35.03 -0.10
CA PHE A 200 11.29 -35.35 0.07
C PHE A 200 10.79 -34.99 1.47
N ALA A 201 11.56 -35.31 2.52
CA ALA A 201 11.20 -34.93 3.88
C ALA A 201 11.11 -33.40 4.03
N PHE A 202 12.00 -32.62 3.40
CA PHE A 202 11.89 -31.16 3.40
C PHE A 202 10.64 -30.65 2.67
N ILE A 203 10.22 -31.29 1.58
CA ILE A 203 8.96 -30.94 0.88
C ILE A 203 7.76 -31.22 1.78
N GLU A 204 7.71 -32.37 2.44
CA GLU A 204 6.62 -32.72 3.37
C GLU A 204 6.59 -31.84 4.61
N LEU A 205 7.74 -31.32 5.08
CA LEU A 205 7.78 -30.29 6.13
C LEU A 205 7.08 -28.98 5.72
N LEU A 206 6.97 -28.70 4.43
CA LEU A 206 6.17 -27.55 3.95
C LEU A 206 4.66 -27.74 4.18
N LEU A 207 4.21 -28.96 4.51
CA LEU A 207 2.81 -29.25 4.87
C LEU A 207 2.50 -28.97 6.34
N GLN A 208 3.52 -28.74 7.18
CA GLN A 208 3.32 -28.50 8.61
C GLN A 208 2.44 -27.26 8.83
N VAL A 209 1.43 -27.36 9.69
CA VAL A 209 0.58 -26.24 10.11
C VAL A 209 0.75 -26.02 11.61
N GLU A 210 0.75 -24.77 12.05
CA GLU A 210 0.88 -24.43 13.48
C GLU A 210 -0.42 -24.66 14.24
N ASP A 211 -1.54 -24.23 13.67
CA ASP A 211 -2.89 -24.49 14.18
C ASP A 211 -3.70 -25.23 13.11
N PRO A 212 -4.03 -26.52 13.30
CA PRO A 212 -4.77 -27.31 12.32
C PRO A 212 -6.29 -27.06 12.34
N SER A 213 -6.81 -26.16 13.18
CA SER A 213 -8.25 -25.98 13.30
C SER A 213 -8.90 -25.40 12.02
N ILE A 214 -10.07 -25.95 11.66
CA ILE A 214 -10.98 -25.40 10.64
C ILE A 214 -12.25 -24.95 11.37
N ILE A 215 -12.53 -23.65 11.33
CA ILE A 215 -13.59 -23.00 12.12
C ILE A 215 -14.70 -22.56 11.17
N ASN A 216 -15.95 -22.90 11.50
CA ASN A 216 -17.12 -22.39 10.77
C ASN A 216 -17.36 -20.92 11.13
N LEU A 217 -17.59 -20.09 10.11
CA LEU A 217 -17.94 -18.68 10.26
C LEU A 217 -19.37 -18.47 9.78
N ASN A 218 -20.25 -18.07 10.69
CA ASN A 218 -21.68 -17.94 10.45
C ASN A 218 -22.17 -16.48 10.58
N LEU A 219 -21.25 -15.52 10.60
CA LEU A 219 -21.56 -14.11 10.85
C LEU A 219 -22.48 -13.50 9.77
N TYR A 220 -22.44 -14.05 8.56
CA TYR A 220 -23.16 -13.55 7.39
C TYR A 220 -24.24 -14.53 6.91
N GLU A 221 -24.71 -15.45 7.75
CA GLU A 221 -25.83 -16.33 7.40
C GLU A 221 -27.15 -15.54 7.36
N PRO A 222 -28.07 -15.84 6.41
CA PRO A 222 -27.99 -16.90 5.40
C PRO A 222 -27.29 -16.52 4.09
N GLU A 223 -26.77 -15.30 3.94
CA GLU A 223 -26.20 -14.79 2.69
C GLU A 223 -24.84 -15.41 2.33
N ALA A 224 -24.04 -15.77 3.32
CA ALA A 224 -22.72 -16.34 3.12
C ALA A 224 -22.30 -17.26 4.28
N PHE A 225 -21.67 -18.38 3.94
CA PHE A 225 -21.24 -19.41 4.87
C PHE A 225 -19.71 -19.53 4.82
N GLY A 226 -18.99 -19.21 5.89
CA GLY A 226 -17.54 -19.12 5.86
C GLY A 226 -16.80 -20.27 6.55
N LEU A 227 -15.53 -20.43 6.19
CA LEU A 227 -14.52 -21.26 6.87
C LEU A 227 -13.28 -20.43 7.13
N ASP A 228 -12.76 -20.47 8.35
CA ASP A 228 -11.41 -20.02 8.70
C ASP A 228 -10.50 -21.26 8.78
N LEU A 229 -9.43 -21.31 7.97
CA LEU A 229 -8.56 -22.48 7.84
C LEU A 229 -7.08 -22.12 7.62
N PRO A 230 -6.15 -23.06 7.83
CA PRO A 230 -4.73 -22.82 7.59
C PRO A 230 -4.46 -22.54 6.10
N GLU A 231 -3.64 -21.52 5.80
CA GLU A 231 -3.32 -21.15 4.41
C GLU A 231 -2.60 -22.29 3.67
N ARG A 232 -1.75 -23.07 4.35
CA ARG A 232 -1.10 -24.24 3.75
C ARG A 232 -2.11 -25.31 3.31
N LEU A 233 -3.17 -25.52 4.08
CA LEU A 233 -4.26 -26.43 3.70
C LEU A 233 -5.02 -25.88 2.48
N PHE A 234 -5.33 -24.59 2.48
CA PHE A 234 -5.92 -23.93 1.32
C PHE A 234 -5.05 -24.11 0.07
N ARG A 235 -3.75 -23.81 0.17
CA ARG A 235 -2.79 -23.92 -0.94
C ARG A 235 -2.73 -25.35 -1.47
N GLU A 236 -2.72 -26.35 -0.59
CA GLU A 236 -2.68 -27.75 -1.00
C GLU A 236 -3.93 -28.12 -1.82
N VAL A 237 -5.12 -27.79 -1.32
CA VAL A 237 -6.40 -28.18 -1.92
C VAL A 237 -6.76 -27.39 -3.18
N TYR A 238 -6.51 -26.08 -3.20
CA TYR A 238 -6.96 -25.20 -4.28
C TYR A 238 -5.85 -24.81 -5.26
N VAL A 239 -4.58 -25.03 -4.92
CA VAL A 239 -3.46 -24.59 -5.78
C VAL A 239 -2.58 -25.77 -6.18
N ALA A 240 -2.08 -26.56 -5.22
CA ALA A 240 -1.08 -27.59 -5.50
C ALA A 240 -1.69 -28.79 -6.25
N GLN A 241 -2.72 -29.41 -5.67
CA GLN A 241 -3.33 -30.64 -6.18
C GLN A 241 -4.10 -30.48 -7.51
N PRO A 242 -4.99 -29.47 -7.68
CA PRO A 242 -5.84 -29.42 -8.86
C PRO A 242 -5.09 -28.86 -10.07
N ASP A 243 -5.53 -29.21 -11.28
CA ASP A 243 -5.10 -28.52 -12.50
C ASP A 243 -5.71 -27.11 -12.53
N ILE A 244 -4.86 -26.10 -12.66
CA ILE A 244 -5.26 -24.68 -12.70
C ILE A 244 -5.28 -24.11 -14.12
N SER A 245 -5.08 -24.95 -15.14
CA SER A 245 -5.14 -24.56 -16.54
C SER A 245 -6.54 -24.03 -16.89
N ARG A 246 -6.60 -22.87 -17.56
CA ARG A 246 -7.87 -22.21 -17.88
C ARG A 246 -8.30 -22.50 -19.31
N HIS A 247 -9.52 -23.02 -19.46
CA HIS A 247 -10.14 -23.30 -20.77
C HIS A 247 -11.58 -22.76 -20.84
N GLY A 248 -12.05 -22.46 -22.04
CA GLY A 248 -13.43 -22.03 -22.30
C GLY A 248 -13.83 -20.82 -21.46
N ALA A 249 -14.95 -20.93 -20.74
CA ALA A 249 -15.52 -19.85 -19.93
C ALA A 249 -14.61 -19.37 -18.77
N TRP A 250 -13.66 -20.21 -18.33
CA TRP A 250 -12.77 -19.90 -17.20
C TRP A 250 -11.52 -19.10 -17.59
N GLN A 251 -11.35 -18.80 -18.89
CA GLN A 251 -10.31 -17.88 -19.35
C GLN A 251 -10.52 -16.49 -18.76
N THR A 252 -9.42 -15.84 -18.37
CA THR A 252 -9.45 -14.49 -17.78
C THR A 252 -8.98 -13.41 -18.74
N GLY A 253 -8.41 -13.77 -19.90
CA GLY A 253 -7.73 -12.81 -20.78
C GLY A 253 -6.49 -12.17 -20.14
N ARG A 254 -5.90 -12.79 -19.11
CA ARG A 254 -4.67 -12.38 -18.44
C ARG A 254 -3.61 -13.47 -18.60
N ALA A 255 -2.34 -13.06 -18.65
CA ALA A 255 -1.21 -13.98 -18.53
C ALA A 255 -1.14 -14.56 -17.12
N SER A 256 -0.50 -15.72 -16.98
CA SER A 256 -0.24 -16.33 -15.68
C SER A 256 0.84 -15.54 -14.96
N GLU A 257 0.54 -14.97 -13.79
CA GLU A 257 1.45 -14.08 -13.06
C GLU A 257 1.56 -14.45 -11.56
N PRO A 258 2.62 -15.18 -11.15
CA PRO A 258 2.83 -15.57 -9.75
C PRO A 258 2.90 -14.40 -8.77
N ALA A 259 3.41 -13.25 -9.21
CA ALA A 259 3.53 -12.09 -8.35
C ALA A 259 2.17 -11.57 -7.86
N PHE A 260 1.17 -11.50 -8.74
CA PHE A 260 -0.18 -11.08 -8.35
C PHE A 260 -0.87 -12.12 -7.44
N MET A 261 -0.55 -13.41 -7.61
CA MET A 261 -1.02 -14.46 -6.69
C MET A 261 -0.44 -14.24 -5.28
N ASP A 262 0.86 -13.94 -5.18
CA ASP A 262 1.48 -13.63 -3.90
C ASP A 262 0.87 -12.38 -3.25
N MET A 263 0.61 -11.32 -4.02
CA MET A 263 -0.06 -10.13 -3.50
C MET A 263 -1.43 -10.44 -2.92
N ASN A 264 -2.25 -11.24 -3.61
CA ASN A 264 -3.54 -11.70 -3.08
C ASN A 264 -3.36 -12.45 -1.75
N LEU A 265 -2.43 -13.40 -1.67
CA LEU A 265 -2.14 -14.14 -0.44
C LEU A 265 -1.65 -13.23 0.70
N TYR A 266 -0.79 -12.25 0.41
CA TYR A 266 -0.35 -11.29 1.43
C TYR A 266 -1.50 -10.50 2.02
N VAL A 267 -2.46 -10.10 1.19
CA VAL A 267 -3.60 -9.28 1.59
C VAL A 267 -4.61 -10.08 2.40
N LEU A 268 -4.78 -11.37 2.09
CA LEU A 268 -5.61 -12.29 2.88
C LEU A 268 -5.08 -12.53 4.31
N ARG A 269 -3.79 -12.29 4.55
CA ARG A 269 -3.15 -12.41 5.88
C ARG A 269 -3.33 -11.18 6.75
N ASP A 270 -3.70 -10.04 6.16
CA ASP A 270 -3.83 -8.78 6.90
C ASP A 270 -5.20 -8.69 7.58
N VAL A 271 -5.25 -9.16 8.83
CA VAL A 271 -6.48 -9.20 9.63
C VAL A 271 -6.92 -7.84 10.14
N GLU A 272 -6.01 -6.85 10.14
CA GLU A 272 -6.27 -5.47 10.60
C GLU A 272 -6.69 -4.56 9.44
N ALA A 273 -6.59 -5.03 8.19
CA ALA A 273 -7.04 -4.29 7.03
C ALA A 273 -8.54 -4.02 7.10
N SER A 274 -8.93 -2.80 6.71
CA SER A 274 -10.33 -2.37 6.65
C SER A 274 -10.64 -1.83 5.24
N PRO A 275 -11.50 -2.50 4.46
CA PRO A 275 -12.16 -3.77 4.77
C PRO A 275 -11.22 -4.98 4.73
N ARG A 276 -11.56 -6.02 5.50
CA ARG A 276 -10.76 -7.25 5.57
C ARG A 276 -10.95 -8.05 4.28
N ALA A 277 -9.84 -8.40 3.64
CA ALA A 277 -9.88 -9.23 2.45
C ALA A 277 -10.08 -10.70 2.80
N VAL A 278 -10.94 -11.36 2.04
CA VAL A 278 -11.26 -12.78 2.13
C VAL A 278 -11.43 -13.38 0.74
N MET A 279 -11.76 -14.68 0.68
CA MET A 279 -12.07 -15.36 -0.56
C MET A 279 -13.54 -15.71 -0.67
N TRP A 280 -14.05 -15.72 -1.90
CA TRP A 280 -15.41 -16.12 -2.24
C TRP A 280 -15.39 -17.26 -3.26
N GLN A 281 -16.04 -18.37 -2.94
CA GLN A 281 -16.28 -19.47 -3.87
C GLN A 281 -17.48 -19.13 -4.75
N ASN A 282 -17.21 -18.77 -6.01
CA ASN A 282 -18.23 -18.33 -6.94
C ASN A 282 -18.95 -19.46 -7.69
N ASP A 283 -18.41 -20.67 -7.68
CA ASP A 283 -19.02 -21.82 -8.37
C ASP A 283 -20.17 -22.40 -7.54
N SER A 284 -21.34 -22.56 -8.17
CA SER A 284 -22.55 -23.11 -7.56
C SER A 284 -22.69 -24.63 -7.73
N GLU A 285 -21.73 -25.29 -8.37
CA GLU A 285 -21.76 -26.73 -8.62
C GLU A 285 -20.57 -27.45 -7.96
N ASP A 286 -19.40 -26.81 -7.96
CA ASP A 286 -18.19 -27.37 -7.36
C ASP A 286 -17.59 -26.45 -6.27
N ALA A 287 -17.85 -26.82 -5.01
CA ALA A 287 -17.33 -26.11 -3.84
C ALA A 287 -15.79 -26.01 -3.79
N LEU A 288 -15.07 -26.91 -4.47
CA LEU A 288 -13.62 -26.93 -4.50
C LEU A 288 -13.03 -26.47 -5.83
N ASN A 289 -13.84 -25.95 -6.77
CA ASN A 289 -13.32 -25.42 -8.02
C ASN A 289 -12.34 -24.29 -7.72
N PRO A 290 -11.05 -24.44 -8.06
CA PRO A 290 -10.06 -23.41 -7.75
C PRO A 290 -10.15 -22.22 -8.72
N LEU A 291 -10.70 -22.43 -9.93
CA LEU A 291 -10.75 -21.42 -10.98
C LEU A 291 -11.77 -20.32 -10.68
N SER A 292 -12.76 -20.60 -9.85
CA SER A 292 -13.89 -19.74 -9.47
C SER A 292 -13.68 -18.95 -8.17
N LEU A 293 -12.54 -19.13 -7.49
CA LEU A 293 -12.22 -18.36 -6.30
C LEU A 293 -11.99 -16.88 -6.66
N LEU A 294 -12.71 -15.99 -5.99
CA LEU A 294 -12.60 -14.54 -6.13
C LEU A 294 -12.07 -13.91 -4.86
N MET A 295 -11.28 -12.85 -5.00
CA MET A 295 -11.00 -11.94 -3.89
C MET A 295 -12.32 -11.27 -3.48
N ALA A 296 -12.53 -11.06 -2.19
CA ALA A 296 -13.75 -10.50 -1.62
C ALA A 296 -13.44 -9.64 -0.38
N TYR A 297 -14.42 -8.85 0.05
CA TYR A 297 -14.35 -8.10 1.30
C TYR A 297 -15.40 -8.57 2.30
N GLU A 298 -15.00 -8.67 3.57
CA GLU A 298 -15.91 -8.72 4.73
C GLU A 298 -16.28 -7.27 5.10
N GLU A 299 -17.41 -6.79 4.61
CA GLU A 299 -18.04 -5.51 4.99
C GLU A 299 -19.37 -5.78 5.71
N GLU A 300 -20.44 -5.04 5.41
CA GLU A 300 -21.79 -5.40 5.87
C GLU A 300 -22.23 -6.76 5.32
N LYS A 301 -21.73 -7.11 4.12
CA LYS A 301 -21.90 -8.40 3.45
C LYS A 301 -20.57 -8.85 2.90
N VAL A 302 -20.40 -10.16 2.71
CA VAL A 302 -19.25 -10.68 1.95
C VAL A 302 -19.52 -10.49 0.47
N LYS A 303 -18.73 -9.65 -0.20
CA LYS A 303 -18.89 -9.38 -1.63
C LYS A 303 -17.57 -9.58 -2.38
N PRO A 304 -17.58 -10.27 -3.52
CA PRO A 304 -16.43 -10.31 -4.42
C PRO A 304 -16.00 -8.91 -4.85
N VAL A 305 -14.69 -8.71 -5.03
CA VAL A 305 -14.15 -7.43 -5.48
C VAL A 305 -14.05 -7.37 -7.01
N VAL A 306 -14.36 -6.20 -7.55
CA VAL A 306 -14.21 -5.82 -8.95
C VAL A 306 -13.29 -4.61 -9.07
N SER A 307 -12.93 -4.21 -10.29
CA SER A 307 -12.22 -2.94 -10.49
C SER A 307 -13.05 -1.75 -9.97
N ASP A 308 -12.43 -0.90 -9.17
CA ASP A 308 -12.96 0.41 -8.75
C ASP A 308 -12.64 1.50 -9.77
N PHE A 309 -13.00 2.73 -9.44
CA PHE A 309 -12.73 3.95 -10.19
C PHE A 309 -11.52 4.65 -9.58
N ASP A 310 -10.35 4.40 -10.15
CA ASP A 310 -9.10 5.03 -9.71
C ASP A 310 -9.12 6.52 -10.09
N ALA A 311 -9.26 7.40 -9.10
CA ALA A 311 -9.30 8.84 -9.33
C ALA A 311 -7.97 9.33 -9.91
N PHE A 312 -8.03 10.04 -11.04
CA PHE A 312 -6.88 10.63 -11.69
C PHE A 312 -6.69 12.09 -11.26
N MET A 313 -7.76 12.89 -11.33
CA MET A 313 -7.80 14.27 -10.83
C MET A 313 -9.24 14.75 -10.63
N LEU A 314 -9.42 15.78 -9.79
CA LEU A 314 -10.67 16.53 -9.65
C LEU A 314 -10.41 18.00 -10.05
N GLY A 315 -11.33 18.59 -10.80
CA GLY A 315 -11.24 19.98 -11.22
C GLY A 315 -12.50 20.76 -10.91
N CYS A 316 -12.35 22.06 -10.71
CA CYS A 316 -13.45 22.95 -10.35
C CYS A 316 -13.29 24.36 -10.93
N SER A 317 -14.41 25.06 -11.07
CA SER A 317 -14.49 26.50 -11.37
C SER A 317 -15.25 27.23 -10.25
N GLY A 318 -15.12 28.56 -10.20
CA GLY A 318 -15.75 29.39 -9.17
C GLY A 318 -14.84 29.70 -7.99
N ASN A 319 -15.38 30.30 -6.92
CA ASN A 319 -14.60 30.90 -5.85
C ASN A 319 -14.25 29.96 -4.68
N ILE A 320 -13.91 28.71 -4.94
CA ILE A 320 -13.39 27.81 -3.91
C ILE A 320 -11.99 28.24 -3.45
N ARG A 321 -11.65 27.94 -2.19
CA ARG A 321 -10.30 28.13 -1.65
C ARG A 321 -9.73 26.78 -1.21
N PHE A 322 -8.75 26.29 -1.96
CA PHE A 322 -7.96 25.15 -1.51
C PHE A 322 -6.97 25.56 -0.42
N GLU A 323 -6.86 24.71 0.59
CA GLU A 323 -5.82 24.83 1.60
C GLU A 323 -4.45 24.46 1.01
N PRO A 324 -3.34 25.08 1.46
CA PRO A 324 -2.02 24.73 0.97
C PRO A 324 -1.68 23.26 1.23
N LEU A 325 -0.89 22.66 0.33
CA LEU A 325 -0.34 21.32 0.56
C LEU A 325 0.40 21.27 1.91
N PRO A 326 0.22 20.17 2.68
CA PRO A 326 0.98 19.95 3.90
C PRO A 326 2.50 20.00 3.67
N PRO A 327 3.29 20.54 4.61
CA PRO A 327 4.74 20.71 4.42
C PRO A 327 5.49 19.42 4.06
N ASP A 328 5.10 18.29 4.65
CA ASP A 328 5.62 16.96 4.36
C ASP A 328 5.33 16.51 2.92
N GLN A 329 4.14 16.83 2.38
CA GLN A 329 3.82 16.58 0.97
C GLN A 329 4.56 17.53 0.02
N VAL A 330 4.82 18.77 0.43
CA VAL A 330 5.67 19.70 -0.32
C VAL A 330 7.10 19.14 -0.41
N ASP A 331 7.63 18.62 0.69
CA ASP A 331 8.96 17.99 0.70
C ASP A 331 8.98 16.68 -0.09
N MET A 332 7.90 15.90 -0.06
CA MET A 332 7.71 14.74 -0.93
C MET A 332 7.73 15.13 -2.42
N MET A 333 7.08 16.23 -2.80
CA MET A 333 7.11 16.71 -4.18
C MET A 333 8.52 17.15 -4.60
N LYS A 334 9.28 17.81 -3.71
CA LYS A 334 10.70 18.14 -3.97
C LYS A 334 11.55 16.88 -4.15
N TRP A 335 11.34 15.87 -3.30
CA TRP A 335 12.00 14.57 -3.40
C TRP A 335 11.68 13.91 -4.76
N CYS A 336 10.40 13.90 -5.15
CA CYS A 336 9.93 13.40 -6.44
C CYS A 336 10.63 14.11 -7.61
N LEU A 337 10.67 15.45 -7.61
CA LEU A 337 11.35 16.25 -8.64
C LEU A 337 12.85 15.96 -8.73
N GLY A 338 13.52 15.73 -7.60
CA GLY A 338 14.93 15.34 -7.56
C GLY A 338 15.18 14.02 -8.27
N HIS A 339 14.33 13.02 -8.05
CA HIS A 339 14.47 11.72 -8.70
C HIS A 339 13.94 11.68 -10.14
N ILE A 340 12.95 12.50 -10.49
CA ILE A 340 12.58 12.74 -11.90
C ILE A 340 13.81 13.24 -12.66
N GLU A 341 14.54 14.24 -12.13
CA GLU A 341 15.77 14.73 -12.76
C GLU A 341 16.82 13.63 -12.93
N GLU A 342 17.04 12.80 -11.90
CA GLU A 342 18.00 11.70 -11.94
C GLU A 342 17.65 10.70 -13.06
N VAL A 343 16.38 10.32 -13.15
CA VAL A 343 15.87 9.42 -14.18
C VAL A 343 16.02 10.06 -15.58
N LEU A 344 15.67 11.32 -15.75
CA LEU A 344 15.82 11.98 -17.05
C LEU A 344 17.29 12.19 -17.46
N SER A 345 18.19 12.36 -16.49
CA SER A 345 19.63 12.54 -16.73
C SER A 345 20.35 11.27 -17.19
N THR A 346 19.72 10.10 -17.06
CA THR A 346 20.36 8.79 -17.31
C THR A 346 19.57 7.97 -18.34
N PRO A 347 19.67 8.24 -19.65
CA PRO A 347 18.95 7.47 -20.66
C PRO A 347 19.16 5.95 -20.51
N SER A 348 18.08 5.18 -20.61
CA SER A 348 18.08 3.73 -20.42
C SER A 348 17.17 3.04 -21.43
N LYS A 349 17.39 1.74 -21.62
CA LYS A 349 16.50 0.85 -22.39
C LYS A 349 15.34 0.30 -21.57
N THR A 350 15.14 0.77 -20.35
CA THR A 350 14.06 0.32 -19.46
C THR A 350 12.97 1.38 -19.34
N GLY A 351 11.72 0.94 -19.20
CA GLY A 351 10.57 1.83 -19.00
C GLY A 351 10.61 2.57 -17.66
N TRP A 352 9.77 3.59 -17.52
CA TRP A 352 9.74 4.48 -16.35
C TRP A 352 9.66 3.71 -15.03
N MET A 353 8.68 2.81 -14.89
CA MET A 353 8.43 2.09 -13.66
C MET A 353 9.60 1.21 -13.21
N SER A 354 10.32 0.58 -14.14
CA SER A 354 11.52 -0.18 -13.80
C SER A 354 12.62 0.71 -13.23
N ARG A 355 12.77 1.92 -13.76
CA ARG A 355 13.79 2.88 -13.31
C ARG A 355 13.40 3.51 -11.98
N TRP A 356 12.12 3.84 -11.82
CA TRP A 356 11.59 4.35 -10.57
C TRP A 356 11.67 3.32 -9.44
N LEU A 357 11.47 2.03 -9.74
CA LEU A 357 11.67 0.96 -8.77
C LEU A 357 13.10 0.93 -8.20
N GLU A 358 14.12 1.18 -9.02
CA GLU A 358 15.50 1.24 -8.53
C GLU A 358 15.76 2.45 -7.62
N VAL A 359 15.12 3.60 -7.91
CA VAL A 359 15.09 4.73 -6.99
C VAL A 359 14.50 4.29 -5.65
N LEU A 360 13.32 3.67 -5.66
CA LEU A 360 12.63 3.24 -4.44
C LEU A 360 13.43 2.22 -3.62
N LYS A 361 14.09 1.25 -4.27
CA LYS A 361 14.98 0.29 -3.59
C LYS A 361 16.12 0.98 -2.87
N ARG A 362 16.77 1.97 -3.53
CA ARG A 362 17.86 2.74 -2.94
C ARG A 362 17.37 3.60 -1.77
N GLU A 363 16.26 4.31 -1.95
CA GLU A 363 15.71 5.18 -0.90
C GLU A 363 15.21 4.35 0.30
N SER A 364 14.66 3.15 0.06
CA SER A 364 14.35 2.18 1.11
C SER A 364 15.61 1.73 1.88
N ASP A 365 16.73 1.48 1.21
CA ASP A 365 18.00 1.17 1.90
C ASP A 365 18.52 2.34 2.74
N ALA A 366 18.23 3.58 2.31
CA ALA A 366 18.49 4.80 3.08
C ALA A 366 17.47 5.02 4.23
N GLY A 367 16.44 4.17 4.34
CA GLY A 367 15.43 4.21 5.38
C GLY A 367 14.28 5.19 5.11
N PHE A 368 14.12 5.65 3.88
CA PHE A 368 13.02 6.53 3.49
C PHE A 368 11.74 5.73 3.24
N HIS A 369 10.76 5.90 4.12
CA HIS A 369 9.45 5.26 4.06
C HIS A 369 8.38 6.26 4.48
N PRO A 370 7.78 7.01 3.55
CA PRO A 370 6.77 7.99 3.92
C PRO A 370 5.51 7.33 4.46
N GLU A 371 4.87 8.01 5.41
CA GLU A 371 3.52 7.66 5.84
C GLU A 371 2.54 8.07 4.75
N ILE A 372 1.82 7.09 4.20
CA ILE A 372 0.80 7.32 3.18
C ILE A 372 -0.53 7.48 3.90
N PRO A 373 -1.23 8.63 3.75
CA PRO A 373 -2.54 8.80 4.37
C PRO A 373 -3.55 7.77 3.86
N ARG A 374 -4.64 7.55 4.61
CA ARG A 374 -5.65 6.50 4.32
C ARG A 374 -6.17 6.54 2.87
N PHE A 375 -6.44 7.73 2.35
CA PHE A 375 -6.91 7.93 0.98
C PHE A 375 -5.82 8.45 0.04
N GLY A 376 -4.54 8.28 0.40
CA GLY A 376 -3.41 8.84 -0.34
C GLY A 376 -3.17 10.32 -0.05
N PHE A 377 -2.25 10.91 -0.79
CA PHE A 377 -1.85 12.31 -0.64
C PHE A 377 -2.90 13.27 -1.21
N GLY A 378 -2.82 14.53 -0.81
CA GLY A 378 -3.77 15.58 -1.19
C GLY A 378 -3.68 16.80 -0.29
N ASP A 379 -4.09 17.95 -0.80
CA ASP A 379 -4.34 19.11 0.05
C ASP A 379 -5.54 18.87 0.97
N PRO A 380 -5.64 19.51 2.14
CA PRO A 380 -6.69 19.22 3.11
C PRO A 380 -8.11 19.36 2.56
N THR A 381 -8.35 20.30 1.64
CA THR A 381 -9.66 20.52 1.03
C THR A 381 -10.00 19.39 0.07
N SER A 382 -9.09 19.06 -0.86
CA SER A 382 -9.27 17.93 -1.79
C SER A 382 -9.41 16.60 -1.05
N TYR A 383 -8.61 16.39 0.00
CA TYR A 383 -8.66 15.19 0.83
C TYR A 383 -10.03 15.03 1.53
N SER A 384 -10.56 16.11 2.10
CA SER A 384 -11.90 16.12 2.71
C SER A 384 -13.00 15.81 1.70
N ILE A 385 -12.92 16.35 0.48
CA ILE A 385 -13.88 16.05 -0.60
C ILE A 385 -13.81 14.57 -0.99
N VAL A 386 -12.61 14.02 -1.17
CA VAL A 386 -12.40 12.60 -1.48
C VAL A 386 -12.93 11.71 -0.37
N GLU A 387 -12.68 12.03 0.90
CA GLU A 387 -13.21 11.25 2.03
C GLU A 387 -14.73 11.15 1.96
N GLN A 388 -15.42 12.28 1.73
CA GLN A 388 -16.87 12.29 1.60
C GLN A 388 -17.32 11.52 0.35
N LEU A 389 -16.62 11.68 -0.77
CA LEU A 389 -16.89 10.92 -1.99
C LEU A 389 -16.79 9.40 -1.77
N VAL A 390 -15.75 8.92 -1.09
CA VAL A 390 -15.58 7.50 -0.74
C VAL A 390 -16.75 7.01 0.10
N VAL A 391 -17.19 7.81 1.09
CA VAL A 391 -18.35 7.46 1.91
C VAL A 391 -19.65 7.46 1.08
N ALA A 392 -19.85 8.43 0.19
CA ALA A 392 -21.01 8.51 -0.69
C ALA A 392 -21.09 7.32 -1.66
N MET A 393 -19.93 6.82 -2.11
CA MET A 393 -19.81 5.65 -2.99
C MET A 393 -19.71 4.33 -2.21
N GLY A 394 -19.79 4.35 -0.87
CA GLY A 394 -19.47 3.22 -0.01
C GLY A 394 -20.31 1.96 -0.27
N LEU A 395 -21.58 2.12 -0.66
CA LEU A 395 -22.47 1.00 -0.98
C LEU A 395 -21.95 0.13 -2.15
N LEU A 396 -21.34 0.77 -3.15
CA LEU A 396 -20.79 0.13 -4.34
C LEU A 396 -19.27 -0.10 -4.22
N GLY A 397 -18.61 0.61 -3.30
CA GLY A 397 -17.16 0.68 -3.23
C GLY A 397 -16.53 1.28 -4.49
N ALA A 398 -17.27 2.11 -5.24
CA ALA A 398 -16.86 2.54 -6.57
C ALA A 398 -15.61 3.44 -6.56
N VAL A 399 -15.38 4.22 -5.49
CA VAL A 399 -14.16 5.00 -5.27
C VAL A 399 -13.63 4.67 -3.89
N ARG A 400 -12.35 4.27 -3.79
CA ARG A 400 -11.76 3.85 -2.50
C ARG A 400 -10.51 4.63 -2.07
N HIS A 401 -9.98 5.49 -2.93
CA HIS A 401 -8.81 6.31 -2.63
C HIS A 401 -8.82 7.64 -3.38
N GLY A 402 -7.87 8.50 -3.03
CA GLY A 402 -7.67 9.82 -3.60
C GLY A 402 -6.99 9.79 -4.96
N ALA A 403 -6.76 11.00 -5.47
CA ALA A 403 -6.39 11.22 -6.86
C ALA A 403 -4.89 11.06 -7.13
N GLU A 404 -4.57 10.42 -8.24
CA GLU A 404 -3.21 10.15 -8.71
C GLU A 404 -2.38 11.43 -8.95
N CYS A 405 -3.03 12.58 -9.15
CA CYS A 405 -2.36 13.88 -9.27
C CYS A 405 -1.52 14.26 -8.04
N PHE A 406 -1.77 13.64 -6.88
CA PHE A 406 -0.99 13.82 -5.65
C PHE A 406 -0.05 12.65 -5.34
N ASN A 407 0.01 11.61 -6.17
CA ASN A 407 0.90 10.47 -5.96
C ASN A 407 2.35 10.81 -6.31
N PHE A 408 3.06 11.40 -5.36
CA PHE A 408 4.46 11.82 -5.51
C PHE A 408 5.46 10.70 -5.22
N TYR A 409 5.05 9.68 -4.45
CA TYR A 409 5.92 8.58 -4.04
C TYR A 409 6.04 7.51 -5.14
N PHE A 410 4.94 7.20 -5.81
CA PHE A 410 4.87 6.28 -6.95
C PHE A 410 4.22 6.94 -8.18
N PRO A 411 4.80 7.99 -8.78
CA PRO A 411 4.21 8.68 -9.91
C PRO A 411 4.15 7.76 -11.15
N GLN A 412 2.96 7.61 -11.72
CA GLN A 412 2.67 6.66 -12.80
C GLN A 412 2.68 7.26 -14.21
N ASP A 413 2.86 6.38 -15.20
CA ASP A 413 2.56 6.68 -16.60
C ASP A 413 1.06 6.90 -16.84
N LEU A 414 0.78 7.68 -17.88
CA LEU A 414 -0.57 8.00 -18.33
C LEU A 414 -1.17 6.80 -19.05
N ASP A 415 -2.46 6.56 -18.82
CA ASP A 415 -3.23 5.61 -19.62
C ASP A 415 -3.53 6.17 -21.02
N ASP A 416 -3.85 5.28 -21.96
CA ASP A 416 -4.25 5.68 -23.31
C ASP A 416 -5.65 6.32 -23.36
N GLU A 417 -6.50 6.01 -22.38
CA GLU A 417 -7.89 6.43 -22.27
C GLU A 417 -8.25 6.77 -20.82
N PHE A 418 -9.17 7.71 -20.62
CA PHE A 418 -9.66 8.15 -19.32
C PHE A 418 -11.18 8.31 -19.34
N LEU A 419 -11.81 8.09 -18.20
CA LEU A 419 -13.22 8.40 -17.99
C LEU A 419 -13.36 9.80 -17.37
N VAL A 420 -14.00 10.72 -18.08
CA VAL A 420 -14.34 12.05 -17.57
C VAL A 420 -15.79 12.08 -17.15
N ILE A 421 -16.03 12.41 -15.87
CA ILE A 421 -17.35 12.71 -15.32
C ILE A 421 -17.50 14.22 -15.25
N TRP A 422 -18.42 14.77 -16.04
CA TRP A 422 -18.70 16.19 -16.08
C TRP A 422 -20.17 16.47 -16.41
N PRO A 423 -20.93 17.16 -15.52
CA PRO A 423 -22.30 17.55 -15.78
C PRO A 423 -22.50 18.37 -17.06
N GLY A 424 -21.43 19.02 -17.56
CA GLY A 424 -21.45 19.80 -18.80
C GLY A 424 -21.65 18.99 -20.09
N PHE A 425 -21.50 17.67 -20.06
CA PHE A 425 -21.77 16.81 -21.22
C PHE A 425 -23.27 16.61 -21.50
N GLY A 426 -24.12 16.78 -20.50
CA GLY A 426 -25.57 16.60 -20.61
C GLY A 426 -26.16 15.83 -19.42
N ALA A 427 -27.46 16.01 -19.18
CA ALA A 427 -28.13 15.40 -18.03
C ALA A 427 -28.27 13.88 -18.14
N ASP A 428 -28.48 13.35 -19.34
CA ASP A 428 -28.72 11.91 -19.55
C ASP A 428 -27.42 11.10 -19.46
N GLN A 429 -26.32 11.67 -19.94
CA GLN A 429 -25.00 11.04 -19.96
C GLN A 429 -23.91 12.06 -19.58
N PRO A 430 -23.74 12.34 -18.27
CA PRO A 430 -22.76 13.30 -17.77
C PRO A 430 -21.32 12.73 -17.74
N TRP A 431 -20.98 11.83 -18.67
CA TRP A 431 -19.63 11.26 -18.78
C TRP A 431 -19.25 10.89 -20.20
N GLN A 432 -17.94 10.89 -20.47
CA GLN A 432 -17.35 10.45 -21.74
C GLN A 432 -16.00 9.76 -21.48
N TYR A 433 -15.67 8.78 -22.33
CA TYR A 433 -14.32 8.22 -22.40
C TYR A 433 -13.53 9.04 -23.42
N LEU A 434 -12.35 9.51 -23.03
CA LEU A 434 -11.48 10.34 -23.85
C LEU A 434 -10.10 9.68 -23.94
N SER A 435 -9.50 9.67 -25.12
CA SER A 435 -8.07 9.37 -25.25
C SER A 435 -7.22 10.37 -24.48
N GLU A 436 -5.95 10.04 -24.20
CA GLU A 436 -5.00 10.97 -23.58
C GLU A 436 -4.96 12.35 -24.26
N SER A 437 -4.96 12.37 -25.60
CA SER A 437 -4.95 13.62 -26.36
C SER A 437 -6.25 14.40 -26.23
N GLU A 438 -7.39 13.72 -26.28
CA GLU A 438 -8.71 14.35 -26.12
C GLU A 438 -8.91 14.87 -24.70
N LEU A 439 -8.37 14.17 -23.69
CA LEU A 439 -8.34 14.64 -22.31
C LEU A 439 -7.55 15.95 -22.20
N ARG A 440 -6.38 16.07 -22.84
CA ARG A 440 -5.62 17.33 -22.83
C ARG A 440 -6.40 18.47 -23.48
N ASP A 441 -7.08 18.22 -24.60
CA ASP A 441 -7.91 19.23 -25.27
C ASP A 441 -9.09 19.66 -24.39
N PHE A 442 -9.76 18.70 -23.75
CA PHE A 442 -10.81 18.95 -22.75
C PHE A 442 -10.29 19.81 -21.60
N LEU A 443 -9.15 19.47 -21.01
CA LEU A 443 -8.55 20.23 -19.91
C LEU A 443 -8.18 21.66 -20.32
N LEU A 444 -7.66 21.85 -21.54
CA LEU A 444 -7.37 23.19 -22.08
C LEU A 444 -8.64 24.04 -22.26
N ASP A 445 -9.74 23.44 -22.71
CA ASP A 445 -11.06 24.09 -22.79
C ASP A 445 -11.61 24.41 -21.38
N CYS A 446 -11.50 23.48 -20.43
CA CYS A 446 -11.83 23.72 -19.03
C CYS A 446 -11.09 24.93 -18.45
N VAL A 447 -9.78 25.06 -18.69
CA VAL A 447 -9.03 26.25 -18.22
C VAL A 447 -9.55 27.54 -18.86
N GLN A 448 -9.94 27.52 -20.13
CA GLN A 448 -10.56 28.69 -20.79
C GLN A 448 -11.89 29.07 -20.16
N ARG A 449 -12.67 28.09 -19.71
CA ARG A 449 -13.93 28.26 -18.98
C ARG A 449 -13.74 28.62 -17.50
N GLY A 450 -12.50 28.82 -17.05
CA GLY A 450 -12.20 29.23 -15.67
C GLY A 450 -12.15 28.08 -14.67
N TYR A 451 -11.92 26.84 -15.12
CA TYR A 451 -11.61 25.73 -14.23
C TYR A 451 -10.13 25.70 -13.84
N SER A 452 -9.86 25.06 -12.71
CA SER A 452 -8.53 24.76 -12.19
C SER A 452 -8.50 23.35 -11.59
N PHE A 453 -7.35 22.69 -11.67
CA PHE A 453 -7.14 21.31 -11.21
C PHE A 453 -5.65 21.08 -10.91
N PRO A 454 -5.31 20.22 -9.93
CA PRO A 454 -3.93 19.84 -9.63
C PRO A 454 -3.34 18.94 -10.73
N LEU A 455 -2.02 18.99 -10.90
CA LEU A 455 -1.28 18.15 -11.84
C LEU A 455 -0.07 17.52 -11.15
N ASN A 456 0.18 16.23 -11.42
CA ASN A 456 1.39 15.57 -10.95
C ASN A 456 2.62 16.16 -11.69
N PRO A 457 3.73 16.48 -10.99
CA PRO A 457 4.93 17.00 -11.63
C PRO A 457 5.54 16.05 -12.68
N LYS A 458 5.39 14.73 -12.51
CA LYS A 458 5.84 13.76 -13.51
C LYS A 458 5.21 14.05 -14.86
N TRP A 459 3.89 14.26 -14.91
CA TRP A 459 3.18 14.47 -16.18
C TRP A 459 3.67 15.73 -16.88
N ILE A 460 3.87 16.82 -16.11
CA ILE A 460 4.30 18.11 -16.66
C ILE A 460 5.69 17.98 -17.32
N ILE A 461 6.59 17.23 -16.71
CA ILE A 461 8.01 17.16 -17.10
C ILE A 461 8.24 16.04 -18.13
N CYS A 462 7.63 14.88 -17.93
CA CYS A 462 7.93 13.67 -18.68
C CYS A 462 7.04 13.47 -19.90
N ASP A 463 5.80 13.97 -19.88
CA ASP A 463 4.77 13.61 -20.86
C ASP A 463 4.48 14.75 -21.85
N LYS A 464 4.44 14.39 -23.15
CA LYS A 464 4.32 15.38 -24.23
C LYS A 464 2.97 16.09 -24.17
N GLY A 465 3.00 17.42 -24.12
CA GLY A 465 1.80 18.27 -24.16
C GLY A 465 1.24 18.66 -22.80
N TRP A 466 1.58 17.95 -21.72
CA TRP A 466 1.15 18.29 -20.36
C TRP A 466 1.77 19.58 -19.85
N ARG A 467 3.00 19.90 -20.27
CA ARG A 467 3.59 21.24 -20.06
C ARG A 467 2.67 22.35 -20.58
N ALA A 468 2.02 22.16 -21.74
CA ALA A 468 1.14 23.19 -22.31
C ALA A 468 -0.14 23.38 -21.47
N VAL A 469 -0.72 22.29 -20.95
CA VAL A 469 -1.84 22.35 -20.01
C VAL A 469 -1.44 23.10 -18.74
N PHE A 470 -0.29 22.76 -18.16
CA PHE A 470 0.24 23.43 -16.97
C PHE A 470 0.50 24.92 -17.20
N GLN A 471 1.11 25.32 -18.32
CA GLN A 471 1.31 26.73 -18.67
C GLN A 471 -0.02 27.46 -18.78
N ARG A 472 -0.99 26.88 -19.48
CA ARG A 472 -2.31 27.49 -19.66
C ARG A 472 -3.00 27.70 -18.32
N LEU A 473 -2.93 26.71 -17.42
CA LEU A 473 -3.44 26.81 -16.06
C LEU A 473 -2.73 27.92 -15.27
N ARG A 474 -1.39 27.95 -15.29
CA ARG A 474 -0.54 28.92 -14.60
C ARG A 474 -0.84 30.37 -14.97
N PHE A 475 -1.13 30.64 -16.24
CA PHE A 475 -1.41 31.98 -16.73
C PHE A 475 -2.90 32.36 -16.70
N SER A 476 -3.80 31.42 -16.38
CA SER A 476 -5.20 31.73 -16.16
C SER A 476 -5.43 32.42 -14.80
N PRO A 477 -6.40 33.35 -14.68
CA PRO A 477 -6.68 34.02 -13.40
C PRO A 477 -7.02 33.03 -12.27
N GLN A 478 -7.89 32.05 -12.56
CA GLN A 478 -8.30 31.04 -11.60
C GLN A 478 -7.16 30.08 -11.27
N GLY A 479 -6.47 29.55 -12.28
CA GLY A 479 -5.36 28.62 -12.07
C GLY A 479 -4.23 29.25 -11.28
N LYS A 480 -3.85 30.51 -11.56
CA LYS A 480 -2.84 31.24 -10.76
C LYS A 480 -3.21 31.30 -9.27
N LYS A 481 -4.50 31.51 -8.97
CA LYS A 481 -5.00 31.56 -7.58
C LYS A 481 -4.89 30.19 -6.91
N GLN A 482 -5.39 29.13 -7.55
CA GLN A 482 -5.42 27.79 -6.92
C GLN A 482 -4.06 27.08 -6.91
N LEU A 483 -3.21 27.32 -7.92
CA LEU A 483 -1.85 26.77 -7.95
C LEU A 483 -1.01 27.23 -6.75
N ALA A 484 -1.32 28.35 -6.11
CA ALA A 484 -0.63 28.76 -4.89
C ALA A 484 -0.90 27.84 -3.69
N ALA A 485 -1.99 27.05 -3.72
CA ALA A 485 -2.27 26.03 -2.73
C ALA A 485 -1.45 24.75 -3.00
N TRP A 486 -1.44 24.28 -4.25
CA TRP A 486 -0.76 23.04 -4.65
C TRP A 486 0.75 23.20 -4.87
N PHE A 487 1.21 24.41 -5.20
CA PHE A 487 2.60 24.77 -5.39
C PHE A 487 2.90 26.07 -4.63
N PRO A 488 3.02 26.03 -3.30
CA PRO A 488 3.18 27.23 -2.48
C PRO A 488 4.36 28.11 -2.96
N PRO A 489 4.18 29.43 -3.18
CA PRO A 489 5.21 30.27 -3.80
C PRO A 489 6.58 30.24 -3.09
N GLY A 490 6.60 30.08 -1.76
CA GLY A 490 7.85 29.98 -0.99
C GLY A 490 8.63 28.67 -1.21
N SER A 491 8.00 27.65 -1.80
CA SER A 491 8.60 26.32 -2.01
C SER A 491 9.54 26.25 -3.23
N LYS A 492 9.41 27.19 -4.17
CA LYS A 492 10.08 27.21 -5.49
C LYS A 492 9.79 26.00 -6.39
N LEU A 493 8.68 25.28 -6.15
CA LEU A 493 8.32 24.09 -6.92
C LEU A 493 8.04 24.40 -8.40
N ILE A 494 7.35 25.51 -8.69
CA ILE A 494 7.03 25.91 -10.07
C ILE A 494 8.31 26.22 -10.84
N GLU A 495 9.20 27.00 -10.25
CA GLU A 495 10.50 27.35 -10.82
C GLU A 495 11.29 26.08 -11.13
N ARG A 496 11.31 25.14 -10.19
CA ARG A 496 11.97 23.86 -10.37
C ARG A 496 11.37 23.01 -11.50
N ILE A 497 10.05 23.00 -11.63
CA ILE A 497 9.37 22.30 -12.74
C ILE A 497 9.76 22.91 -14.09
N GLU A 498 9.78 24.24 -14.21
CA GLU A 498 10.21 24.91 -15.45
C GLU A 498 11.67 24.61 -15.80
N GLU A 499 12.57 24.71 -14.81
CA GLU A 499 13.99 24.38 -14.98
C GLU A 499 14.17 22.97 -15.55
N LEU A 500 13.41 21.99 -15.04
CA LEU A 500 13.47 20.61 -15.53
C LEU A 500 12.86 20.46 -16.92
N CYS A 501 11.74 21.13 -17.21
CA CYS A 501 11.16 21.12 -18.54
C CYS A 501 12.09 21.74 -19.60
N ASP A 502 12.85 22.78 -19.23
CA ASP A 502 13.83 23.42 -20.12
C ASP A 502 15.09 22.58 -20.26
N LYS A 503 15.52 21.91 -19.18
CA LYS A 503 16.67 20.99 -19.20
C LYS A 503 16.38 19.71 -19.98
N PHE A 504 15.14 19.21 -19.95
CA PHE A 504 14.71 17.98 -20.60
C PHE A 504 13.49 18.23 -21.50
N PRO A 505 13.64 18.95 -22.63
CA PRO A 505 12.51 19.35 -23.48
C PRO A 505 11.80 18.18 -24.16
N GLY A 506 12.46 17.02 -24.27
CA GLY A 506 11.86 15.79 -24.77
C GLY A 506 11.13 14.97 -23.70
N GLY A 507 11.18 15.37 -22.42
CA GLY A 507 10.65 14.58 -21.32
C GLY A 507 11.25 13.18 -21.24
N PHE A 508 10.44 12.21 -20.80
CA PHE A 508 10.84 10.81 -20.75
C PHE A 508 10.60 10.15 -22.12
N GLN A 509 11.65 9.57 -22.70
CA GLN A 509 11.56 8.89 -23.99
C GLN A 509 11.34 7.40 -23.75
N LYS A 510 10.11 6.91 -23.96
CA LYS A 510 9.77 5.49 -23.82
C LYS A 510 10.55 4.67 -24.86
N PRO A 511 11.39 3.70 -24.43
CA PRO A 511 12.12 2.88 -25.38
C PRO A 511 11.16 1.97 -26.17
N GLU A 512 11.32 1.92 -27.49
CA GLU A 512 10.49 1.11 -28.39
C GLU A 512 10.59 -0.38 -28.04
N GLY A 513 9.44 -1.06 -28.02
CA GLY A 513 9.36 -2.51 -27.80
C GLY A 513 9.66 -2.99 -26.39
N VAL A 514 9.76 -2.08 -25.41
CA VAL A 514 9.99 -2.43 -24.01
C VAL A 514 8.66 -2.54 -23.28
N GLU A 515 8.39 -3.74 -22.77
CA GLU A 515 7.24 -3.98 -21.90
C GLU A 515 7.41 -3.20 -20.59
N GLU A 516 6.40 -2.41 -20.23
CA GLU A 516 6.43 -1.65 -18.99
C GLU A 516 6.15 -2.55 -17.79
N LEU A 517 6.95 -2.34 -16.75
CA LEU A 517 6.73 -2.99 -15.46
C LEU A 517 5.45 -2.45 -14.84
N ASP A 518 4.49 -3.32 -14.56
CA ASP A 518 3.26 -2.97 -13.85
C ASP A 518 3.57 -2.38 -12.46
N ILE A 519 2.84 -1.34 -12.04
CA ILE A 519 3.08 -0.67 -10.77
C ILE A 519 2.91 -1.59 -9.56
N ASP A 520 1.88 -2.42 -9.55
CA ASP A 520 1.65 -3.33 -8.43
C ASP A 520 2.79 -4.35 -8.35
N LEU A 521 3.31 -4.78 -9.51
CA LEU A 521 4.49 -5.64 -9.57
C LEU A 521 5.74 -4.93 -9.05
N ALA A 522 5.93 -3.64 -9.36
CA ALA A 522 7.03 -2.84 -8.81
C ALA A 522 6.93 -2.72 -7.27
N GLU A 523 5.74 -2.44 -6.73
CA GLU A 523 5.50 -2.40 -5.28
C GLU A 523 5.84 -3.73 -4.60
N LEU A 524 5.42 -4.87 -5.16
CA LEU A 524 5.77 -6.17 -4.59
C LEU A 524 7.28 -6.44 -4.67
N GLN A 525 7.93 -6.10 -5.77
CA GLN A 525 9.38 -6.26 -5.90
C GLN A 525 10.12 -5.42 -4.85
N LEU A 526 9.66 -4.19 -4.57
CA LEU A 526 10.20 -3.36 -3.50
C LEU A 526 9.99 -4.03 -2.13
N ARG A 527 8.79 -4.53 -1.84
CA ARG A 527 8.50 -5.22 -0.57
C ARG A 527 9.35 -6.48 -0.36
N ARG A 528 9.53 -7.28 -1.42
CA ARG A 528 10.41 -8.46 -1.41
C ARG A 528 11.86 -8.05 -1.15
N TYR A 529 12.32 -6.99 -1.82
CA TYR A 529 13.64 -6.42 -1.61
C TYR A 529 13.86 -6.02 -0.14
N GLU A 530 12.94 -5.25 0.44
CA GLU A 530 12.98 -4.83 1.84
C GLU A 530 13.04 -6.02 2.81
N THR A 531 12.21 -7.03 2.57
CA THR A 531 12.15 -8.25 3.39
C THR A 531 13.50 -8.98 3.36
N LEU A 532 14.10 -9.13 2.18
CA LEU A 532 15.41 -9.74 2.03
C LEU A 532 16.52 -8.93 2.71
N GLN A 533 16.48 -7.59 2.63
CA GLN A 533 17.46 -6.75 3.33
C GLN A 533 17.33 -6.88 4.85
N ARG A 534 16.11 -6.94 5.39
CA ARG A 534 15.86 -7.21 6.82
C ARG A 534 16.40 -8.59 7.22
N ALA A 535 16.13 -9.63 6.43
CA ALA A 535 16.64 -10.98 6.68
C ALA A 535 18.17 -11.05 6.65
N LYS A 536 18.81 -10.41 5.65
CA LYS A 536 20.27 -10.30 5.56
C LYS A 536 20.87 -9.60 6.79
N ARG A 537 20.24 -8.51 7.27
CA ARG A 537 20.67 -7.81 8.50
C ARG A 537 20.60 -8.74 9.71
N LYS A 538 19.48 -9.46 9.90
CA LYS A 538 19.32 -10.44 10.99
C LYS A 538 20.36 -11.56 10.92
N LEU A 539 20.59 -12.14 9.75
CA LEU A 539 21.59 -13.20 9.56
C LEU A 539 23.00 -12.71 9.87
N ARG A 540 23.38 -11.50 9.44
CA ARG A 540 24.70 -10.92 9.79
C ARG A 540 24.88 -10.77 11.29
N VAL A 541 23.85 -10.37 12.02
CA VAL A 541 23.88 -10.26 13.49
C VAL A 541 24.09 -11.65 14.11
N VAL A 542 23.33 -12.66 13.69
CA VAL A 542 23.48 -14.05 14.16
C VAL A 542 24.89 -14.57 13.88
N LEU A 543 25.42 -14.38 12.66
CA LEU A 543 26.77 -14.82 12.30
C LEU A 543 27.86 -14.11 13.12
N ARG A 544 27.71 -12.80 13.40
CA ARG A 544 28.63 -12.08 14.29
C ARG A 544 28.57 -12.62 15.73
N TRP A 545 27.38 -12.89 16.24
CA TRP A 545 27.17 -13.49 17.56
C TRP A 545 27.80 -14.89 17.67
N MET A 546 27.59 -15.75 16.66
CA MET A 546 28.23 -17.07 16.60
C MET A 546 29.77 -16.98 16.57
N LYS A 547 30.33 -16.00 15.85
CA LYS A 547 31.79 -15.75 15.85
C LYS A 547 32.31 -15.33 17.22
N LEU A 548 31.61 -14.45 17.92
CA LEU A 548 31.97 -14.01 19.27
C LEU A 548 31.91 -15.15 20.30
N ASN A 549 30.94 -16.07 20.16
CA ASN A 549 30.80 -17.20 21.07
C ASN A 549 31.79 -18.33 20.80
N LYS A 550 32.19 -18.56 19.54
CA LYS A 550 33.28 -19.51 19.21
C LYS A 550 34.62 -19.11 19.83
N GLY A 551 34.85 -17.81 20.07
CA GLY A 551 36.04 -17.30 20.74
C GLY A 551 36.10 -17.55 22.25
N LYS A 552 34.97 -17.90 22.90
CA LYS A 552 34.91 -18.12 24.36
C LYS A 552 34.99 -19.60 24.77
N GLY A 553 34.94 -20.53 23.80
CA GLY A 553 34.90 -21.98 24.05
C GLY A 553 36.25 -22.71 24.08
N LEU A 554 37.38 -22.01 23.88
CA LEU A 554 38.70 -22.64 23.72
C LEU A 554 39.76 -22.16 24.74
N SER A 555 39.40 -21.37 25.76
CA SER A 555 40.36 -20.88 26.76
C SER A 555 40.27 -21.55 28.13
N ASN A 556 39.50 -22.64 28.28
CA ASN A 556 39.44 -23.41 29.54
C ASN A 556 39.87 -24.85 29.27
N GLY A 557 41.18 -25.07 29.22
CA GLY A 557 41.75 -26.41 29.12
C GLY A 557 43.24 -26.38 28.82
N GLU A 558 44.04 -26.09 29.85
CA GLU A 558 45.29 -26.78 30.23
C GLU A 558 46.25 -25.81 30.91
N GLY A 559 46.38 -25.98 32.23
CA GLY A 559 47.48 -25.41 32.98
C GLY A 559 48.76 -26.16 32.65
N GLN A 560 49.84 -25.42 32.39
CA GLN A 560 51.19 -25.89 32.64
C GLN A 560 52.03 -24.74 33.18
N ALA A 561 52.47 -24.93 34.42
CA ALA A 561 53.54 -24.19 35.05
C ALA A 561 54.87 -24.47 34.35
N LEU A 562 55.71 -23.45 34.16
CA LEU A 562 57.06 -23.36 34.74
C LEU A 562 57.94 -22.29 34.07
N LYS A 563 58.72 -21.67 34.96
CA LYS A 563 60.07 -21.09 34.81
C LYS A 563 60.21 -19.61 34.40
N GLU A 564 60.48 -18.85 35.46
CA GLU A 564 61.34 -17.68 35.52
C GLU A 564 62.66 -17.90 34.77
N ASP A 565 63.14 -16.86 34.09
CA ASP A 565 64.56 -16.58 33.95
C ASP A 565 64.78 -15.05 33.98
N PRO A 566 65.78 -14.51 34.70
CA PRO A 566 66.01 -13.10 34.89
C PRO A 566 67.10 -12.58 33.96
N LEU A 567 66.99 -11.35 33.44
CA LEU A 567 68.09 -10.40 33.20
C LEU A 567 67.65 -9.26 32.28
N VAL A 568 67.70 -8.04 32.83
CA VAL A 568 68.49 -6.88 32.37
C VAL A 568 67.77 -5.61 32.81
N GLN A 569 68.34 -5.00 33.86
CA GLN A 569 68.11 -3.61 34.25
C GLN A 569 68.80 -2.64 33.28
N ALA A 570 68.29 -1.40 33.32
CA ALA A 570 68.88 -0.13 32.89
C ALA A 570 68.39 0.38 31.52
N ASP A 571 67.42 1.30 31.56
CA ASP A 571 67.79 2.72 31.41
C ASP A 571 66.70 3.64 32.00
N GLN A 572 67.09 4.51 32.92
CA GLN A 572 66.28 5.60 33.45
C GLN A 572 66.94 6.91 33.05
N HIS A 573 66.31 7.69 32.17
CA HIS A 573 66.30 9.15 32.31
C HIS A 573 65.28 9.85 31.39
N ARG A 574 64.58 10.82 32.00
CA ARG A 574 63.85 11.98 31.42
C ARG A 574 62.54 11.67 30.67
N THR A 575 61.44 12.38 30.86
CA THR A 575 61.12 13.63 31.59
C THR A 575 59.60 13.69 31.82
N SER A 576 59.23 14.46 32.83
CA SER A 576 57.91 15.00 33.14
C SER A 576 57.18 15.61 31.94
N ASP A 577 55.86 15.39 31.84
CA ASP A 577 54.84 16.44 32.07
C ASP A 577 53.41 15.88 31.84
N LYS A 578 52.58 16.06 32.87
CA LYS A 578 51.10 16.00 32.88
C LYS A 578 50.52 17.34 32.35
N PRO A 579 49.19 17.60 32.25
CA PRO A 579 48.04 16.79 32.70
C PRO A 579 46.80 16.70 31.76
N ASP A 580 45.99 15.69 32.07
CA ASP A 580 44.53 15.66 32.34
C ASP A 580 43.48 16.34 31.44
N SER A 581 42.61 15.43 30.95
CA SER A 581 41.13 15.42 31.05
C SER A 581 40.30 16.57 30.47
N MET A 582 39.45 16.22 29.49
CA MET A 582 38.18 16.89 29.23
C MET A 582 37.05 15.87 29.12
N GLN A 583 36.05 16.02 30.00
CA GLN A 583 34.64 15.70 29.74
C GLN A 583 33.81 17.00 29.94
N PRO A 584 32.47 16.99 29.86
CA PRO A 584 31.70 17.44 28.71
C PRO A 584 30.90 18.72 29.00
N LEU A 585 30.46 19.41 27.95
CA LEU A 585 29.69 20.65 28.04
C LEU A 585 28.19 20.38 28.24
N THR A 586 27.68 20.84 29.38
CA THR A 586 26.25 21.11 29.63
C THR A 586 25.98 22.60 29.46
N VAL A 587 24.83 22.95 28.87
CA VAL A 587 24.34 24.32 28.70
C VAL A 587 23.12 24.52 29.60
N ALA A 588 23.13 25.59 30.40
CA ALA A 588 21.92 26.28 30.89
C ALA A 588 22.26 27.71 31.36
N ASP A 589 21.50 28.66 30.81
CA ASP A 589 20.87 29.86 31.41
C ASP A 589 21.66 30.84 32.31
N ASP A 590 21.68 32.13 31.93
CA ASP A 590 20.67 33.15 32.33
C ASP A 590 21.25 34.58 32.59
N LYS A 591 20.40 35.59 32.30
CA LYS A 591 20.38 37.02 32.78
C LYS A 591 21.42 38.03 32.22
N ALA A 592 21.02 39.09 31.48
CA ALA A 592 20.19 40.27 31.78
C ALA A 592 20.90 41.41 32.53
N GLU A 593 21.11 42.58 31.89
CA GLU A 593 20.48 43.87 32.27
C GLU A 593 21.01 45.11 31.49
N LYS A 594 20.04 45.86 30.94
CA LYS A 594 19.86 47.32 30.81
C LYS A 594 21.07 48.28 30.87
N LYS A 595 21.12 49.20 29.90
CA LYS A 595 21.28 50.65 30.16
C LYS A 595 20.66 51.53 29.06
N SER A 596 20.10 52.64 29.55
CA SER A 596 19.30 53.72 28.96
C SER A 596 20.07 54.77 28.16
N GLY A 597 19.41 55.52 27.26
CA GLY A 597 19.94 56.80 26.75
C GLY A 597 19.16 57.52 25.63
N CYS A 598 18.13 58.27 26.02
CA CYS A 598 17.52 59.50 25.46
C CYS A 598 17.82 60.11 24.05
N LEU A 599 16.69 60.52 23.43
CA LEU A 599 16.32 61.84 22.84
C LEU A 599 16.91 62.36 21.51
N GLY A 600 16.02 62.78 20.60
CA GLY A 600 16.32 63.83 19.61
C GLY A 600 15.39 63.93 18.38
N CYS A 601 14.31 64.69 18.48
CA CYS A 601 13.39 65.13 17.40
C CYS A 601 13.99 66.17 16.44
N CYS A 602 13.64 66.13 15.14
CA CYS A 602 13.15 67.25 14.28
C CYS A 602 13.05 66.77 12.80
N LYS A 603 11.91 66.74 12.12
CA LYS A 603 10.96 67.77 11.62
C LYS A 603 11.21 68.21 10.16
N LYS A 604 10.16 67.98 9.35
CA LYS A 604 9.64 68.73 8.17
C LYS A 604 10.50 68.67 6.89
N LYS A 605 9.95 68.51 5.69
CA LYS A 605 8.66 68.96 5.13
C LYS A 605 7.87 67.84 4.45
#